data_AF-A0A970HYX9-F1
#
_entry.id   AF-A0A970HYX9-F1
#
_cell.length_a   1.000
_cell.length_b   1.000
_cell.length_c   1.000
_cell.angle_alpha   90.00
_cell.angle_beta   90.00
_cell.angle_gamma   90.00
#
_symmetry.space_group_name_H-M   'P 1'
#
loop_
_entity.id
_entity.type
_entity.pdbx_description
1 polymer ?
#
loop_
_entity_poly.entity_id
_entity_poly.type
_entity_poly.pdbx_seq_one_letter_code
_entity_poly.pdbx_strand_id
1 'polypeptide(L)' 'MILRKIFEKVRTYAVISAGLLLLSIAWTAFLLPHQISGSGVTGIGAIVFYATGIPMGYTYFAINVVLMVV' A
#
# COMPACT_ATOMS: atom_id res chain seq x y z
N MET A 1 18.67 29.51 4.36
CA MET A 1 19.07 28.08 4.52
C MET A 1 17.93 27.15 4.88
N ILE A 2 17.02 27.53 5.80
CA ILE A 2 15.93 26.65 6.28
C ILE A 2 14.85 26.39 5.21
N LEU A 3 14.36 27.44 4.52
CA LEU A 3 13.33 27.27 3.48
C LEU A 3 13.75 26.32 2.36
N ARG A 4 15.01 26.39 1.92
CA ARG A 4 15.54 25.54 0.84
C ARG A 4 15.59 24.06 1.26
N LYS A 5 15.94 23.78 2.53
CA LYS A 5 15.90 22.41 3.09
C LYS A 5 14.47 21.88 3.21
N ILE A 6 13.51 22.71 3.61
CA ILE A 6 12.10 22.32 3.68
C ILE A 6 11.57 21.98 2.28
N PHE A 7 11.86 22.83 1.29
CA PHE A 7 11.44 22.59 -0.09
C PHE A 7 12.00 21.28 -0.66
N GLU A 8 13.28 20.97 -0.40
CA GLU A 8 13.85 19.70 -0.83
C GLU A 8 13.20 18.50 -0.13
N LYS A 9 12.96 18.58 1.18
CA LYS A 9 12.25 17.50 1.91
C LYS A 9 10.86 17.27 1.34
N VAL A 10 10.09 18.33 1.12
CA VAL A 10 8.74 18.24 0.55
C VAL A 10 8.79 17.61 -0.83
N ARG A 11 9.74 18.02 -1.68
CA ARG A 11 9.93 17.42 -3.00
C ARG A 11 10.26 15.93 -2.92
N THR A 12 11.14 15.51 -2.01
CA THR A 12 11.48 14.11 -1.81
C THR A 12 10.26 13.29 -1.38
N TYR A 13 9.51 13.75 -0.38
CA TYR A 13 8.31 13.06 0.08
C TYR A 13 7.21 13.02 -0.99
N ALA A 14 7.08 14.08 -1.80
CA ALA A 14 6.13 14.11 -2.91
C ALA A 14 6.46 13.05 -3.97
N VAL A 15 7.73 12.91 -4.34
CA VAL A 15 8.17 11.88 -5.30
C VAL A 15 7.97 10.47 -4.76
N ILE A 16 8.31 10.23 -3.49
CA ILE A 16 8.09 8.92 -2.83
C ILE A 16 6.60 8.59 -2.82
N SER A 17 5.75 9.54 -2.42
CA SER A 17 4.31 9.34 -2.36
C SER A 17 3.72 9.05 -3.74
N ALA A 18 4.16 9.77 -4.77
CA ALA A 18 3.75 9.50 -6.16
C ALA A 18 4.16 8.09 -6.61
N GLY A 19 5.37 7.64 -6.28
CA GLY A 19 5.83 6.29 -6.56
C GLY A 19 4.98 5.21 -5.86
N LEU A 20 4.64 5.43 -4.58
CA LEU A 20 3.78 4.53 -3.82
C LEU A 20 2.35 4.47 -4.37
N LEU A 21 1.79 5.59 -4.83
CA LEU A 21 0.48 5.62 -5.49
C LEU A 21 0.48 4.80 -6.77
N LEU A 22 1.50 4.96 -7.62
CA LEU A 22 1.64 4.18 -8.85
C LEU A 22 1.78 2.68 -8.54
N LEU A 23 2.55 2.32 -7.52
CA LEU A 23 2.67 0.93 -7.05
C LEU A 23 1.32 0.37 -6.61
N SER A 24 0.55 1.13 -5.82
CA SER A 24 -0.76 0.70 -5.35
C SER A 24 -1.74 0.48 -6.52
N ILE A 25 -1.75 1.38 -7.51
CA ILE A 25 -2.60 1.23 -8.69
C ILE A 25 -2.18 0.00 -9.47
N ALA A 26 -0.88 -0.17 -9.76
CA ALA A 26 -0.37 -1.33 -10.48
C ALA A 26 -0.73 -2.64 -9.77
N TRP A 27 -0.64 -2.67 -8.45
CA TRP A 27 -1.04 -3.81 -7.64
C TRP A 27 -2.53 -4.16 -7.80
N THR A 28 -3.40 -3.17 -7.61
CA THR A 28 -4.86 -3.39 -7.68
C THR A 28 -5.38 -3.66 -9.09
N ALA A 29 -4.75 -3.07 -10.12
CA ALA A 29 -5.20 -3.18 -11.51
C ALA A 29 -4.62 -4.41 -12.23
N PHE A 30 -3.40 -4.83 -11.91
CA PHE A 30 -2.74 -5.94 -12.61
C PHE A 30 -2.58 -7.18 -11.72
N LEU A 31 -2.02 -7.05 -10.51
CA LEU A 31 -1.71 -8.22 -9.70
C LEU A 31 -2.98 -8.87 -9.11
N LEU A 32 -3.90 -8.04 -8.63
CA LEU A 32 -5.12 -8.53 -7.97
C LEU A 32 -6.01 -9.36 -8.91
N PRO A 33 -6.34 -8.93 -10.15
CA PRO A 33 -7.20 -9.71 -11.05
C PRO A 33 -6.57 -11.00 -11.56
N HIS A 34 -5.22 -11.05 -11.66
CA HIS A 34 -4.50 -12.24 -12.10
C HIS A 34 -4.22 -13.25 -10.97
N GLN A 35 -4.83 -13.04 -9.79
CA GLN A 35 -4.64 -13.88 -8.61
C GLN A 35 -3.16 -14.01 -8.17
N ILE A 36 -2.34 -13.02 -8.52
CA ILE A 36 -0.93 -12.97 -8.15
C ILE A 36 -0.86 -12.33 -6.76
N SER A 37 -0.78 -13.19 -5.75
CA SER A 37 -0.68 -12.77 -4.35
C SER A 37 0.75 -12.32 -4.03
N GLY A 38 0.86 -11.23 -3.26
CA GLY A 38 2.12 -10.77 -2.69
C GLY A 38 2.61 -11.62 -1.52
N SER A 39 3.74 -11.23 -0.93
CA SER A 39 4.27 -11.81 0.30
C SER A 39 3.87 -11.00 1.54
N GLY A 40 3.72 -11.66 2.69
CA GLY A 40 3.37 -11.01 3.96
C GLY A 40 1.90 -10.55 4.03
N VAL A 41 1.65 -9.37 4.62
CA VAL A 41 0.29 -8.83 4.87
C VAL A 41 -0.47 -8.57 3.56
N THR A 42 0.22 -8.21 2.48
CA THR A 42 -0.40 -7.96 1.17
C THR A 42 -0.95 -9.25 0.56
N GLY A 43 -0.27 -10.38 0.82
CA GLY A 43 -0.73 -11.70 0.39
C GLY A 43 -1.93 -12.20 1.18
N ILE A 44 -1.93 -12.01 2.51
CA ILE A 44 -3.09 -12.32 3.35
C ILE A 44 -4.30 -11.49 2.90
N GLY A 45 -4.11 -10.19 2.64
CA GLY A 45 -5.16 -9.33 2.10
C GLY A 45 -5.69 -9.79 0.74
N ALA A 46 -4.82 -10.33 -0.14
CA ALA A 46 -5.21 -10.84 -1.45
C ALA A 46 -6.05 -12.12 -1.32
N ILE A 47 -5.66 -13.06 -0.46
CA ILE A 47 -6.40 -14.29 -0.20
C ILE A 47 -7.80 -13.97 0.34
N VAL A 48 -7.91 -13.04 1.30
CA VAL A 48 -9.21 -12.64 1.84
C VAL A 48 -10.06 -11.96 0.76
N PHE A 49 -9.46 -11.12 -0.09
CA PHE A 49 -10.15 -10.52 -1.23
C PHE A 49 -10.66 -11.60 -2.21
N TYR A 50 -9.86 -12.62 -2.52
CA TYR A 50 -10.26 -13.72 -3.40
C TYR A 50 -11.36 -14.61 -2.81
N ALA A 51 -11.35 -14.82 -1.49
CA ALA A 51 -12.30 -15.69 -0.81
C ALA A 51 -13.64 -15.01 -0.49
N THR A 52 -13.62 -13.71 -0.18
CA THR A 52 -14.79 -13.00 0.37
C THR A 52 -15.26 -11.82 -0.48
N GLY A 53 -14.46 -11.36 -1.44
CA GLY A 53 -14.73 -10.15 -2.22
C GLY A 53 -14.60 -8.84 -1.43
N ILE A 54 -14.19 -8.88 -0.16
CA ILE A 54 -13.97 -7.68 0.66
C ILE A 54 -12.76 -6.92 0.11
N PRO A 55 -12.87 -5.61 -0.16
CA PRO A 55 -11.76 -4.81 -0.67
C PRO A 55 -10.51 -4.95 0.20
N MET A 56 -9.38 -5.23 -0.44
CA MET A 56 -8.09 -5.47 0.22
C MET A 56 -7.68 -4.33 1.17
N GLY A 57 -8.10 -3.08 0.92
CA GLY A 57 -7.78 -1.95 1.79
C GLY A 57 -8.25 -2.13 3.24
N TYR A 58 -9.44 -2.71 3.46
CA TYR A 58 -9.98 -2.89 4.82
C TYR A 58 -9.24 -3.99 5.59
N THR A 59 -8.96 -5.11 4.93
CA THR A 59 -8.22 -6.22 5.53
C THR A 59 -6.79 -5.80 5.83
N TYR A 60 -6.16 -5.06 4.92
CA TYR A 60 -4.82 -4.51 5.11
C TYR A 60 -4.77 -3.53 6.28
N PHE A 61 -5.74 -2.62 6.38
CA PHE A 61 -5.82 -1.66 7.50
C PHE A 61 -5.97 -2.38 8.84
N ALA A 62 -6.91 -3.34 8.94
CA ALA A 62 -7.14 -4.09 10.16
C ALA A 62 -5.88 -4.86 10.63
N ILE A 63 -5.19 -5.55 9.73
CA ILE A 63 -3.97 -6.30 10.08
C ILE A 63 -2.87 -5.34 10.54
N ASN A 64 -2.67 -4.19 9.87
CA ASN A 64 -1.66 -3.22 10.28
C ASN A 64 -1.98 -2.59 11.64
N VAL A 65 -3.25 -2.34 11.97
CA VAL A 65 -3.65 -1.85 13.30
C VAL A 65 -3.30 -2.88 14.37
N VAL A 66 -3.60 -4.17 14.14
CA VAL A 66 -3.24 -5.24 15.08
C VAL A 66 -1.72 -5.33 15.27
N LEU A 67 -0.95 -5.27 14.17
CA LEU A 67 0.52 -5.30 14.22
C LEU A 67 1.15 -4.09 14.91
N MET A 68 0.50 -2.93 14.91
CA MET A 68 0.97 -1.74 15.62
C MET A 68 0.69 -1.79 17.13
N VAL A 69 -0.32 -2.57 17.54
CA VAL A 69 -0.73 -2.69 18.95
C VAL A 69 0.07 -3.76 19.69
N VAL A 70 0.49 -4.82 18.99
CA VAL A 70 1.34 -5.91 19.51
C VAL A 70 2.81 -5.52 19.46
#